data_AF-A0A6P6PIY9-F1
#
_entry.id   AF-A0A6P6PIY9-F1
#
_cell.length_a   1.000
_cell.length_b   1.000
_cell.length_c   1.000
_cell.angle_alpha   90.00
_cell.angle_beta   90.00
_cell.angle_gamma   90.00
#
_symmetry.space_group_name_H-M   'P 1'
#
loop_
_entity.id
_entity.type
_entity.pdbx_description
1 polymer ?
#
loop_
_entity_poly.entity_id
_entity_poly.type
_entity_poly.pdbx_seq_one_letter_code
_entity_poly.pdbx_strand_id
1 'polypeptide(L)'
;MDVTMDHDYCSIPEPSSLDLACAKVDELSNEVEELKKQLHELHVQRDFGLERFFGSDEDIRFYTRFPSYRHLMSFWWLIEPSMHKIIRVSISKSAARKHEDITRVLPPSERQLLQPIDEFFLFLIYLSVGLKERDLAHRFHMHPSTVSRIISTWTNYLYTLLGSVCVWLSAADVKSNLLEEFTDFPDTQVIIDCTEIRCQILS
;
A
#
# COMPACT_ATOMS: atom_id res chain seq x y z
N MET A 1 -18.37 68.31 14.29
CA MET A 1 -17.43 67.23 13.93
C MET A 1 -16.32 67.30 14.95
N ASP A 2 -16.21 66.32 15.84
CA ASP A 2 -15.12 65.34 15.80
C ASP A 2 -15.15 64.56 17.14
N VAL A 3 -15.33 63.25 17.07
CA VAL A 3 -15.18 62.37 18.23
C VAL A 3 -13.94 61.53 17.92
N THR A 4 -12.79 62.03 18.34
CA THR A 4 -11.53 61.28 18.30
C THR A 4 -11.61 60.19 19.38
N MET A 5 -11.97 58.98 18.96
CA MET A 5 -11.89 57.78 19.78
C MET A 5 -10.42 57.44 19.93
N ASP A 6 -9.82 57.93 21.02
CA ASP A 6 -8.41 57.73 21.35
C ASP A 6 -8.24 56.25 21.74
N HIS A 7 -7.78 55.45 20.78
CA HIS A 7 -7.46 54.06 21.01
C HIS A 7 -6.04 53.97 21.56
N ASP A 8 -5.94 53.72 22.86
CA ASP A 8 -4.68 53.41 23.55
C ASP A 8 -4.08 52.11 23.00
N TYR A 9 -3.35 52.22 21.90
CA TYR A 9 -2.57 51.14 21.27
C TYR A 9 -1.19 50.94 21.93
N CYS A 10 -0.86 51.74 22.96
CA CYS A 10 0.49 51.80 23.53
C CYS A 10 0.60 51.22 24.95
N SER A 11 -0.42 50.53 25.45
CA SER A 11 -0.30 49.77 26.70
C SER A 11 0.57 48.54 26.44
N ILE A 12 1.83 48.56 26.88
CA ILE A 12 2.69 47.37 26.89
C ILE A 12 2.01 46.34 27.79
N PRO A 13 1.66 45.13 27.31
CA PRO A 13 1.03 44.11 28.13
C PRO A 13 1.89 43.84 29.36
N GLU A 14 1.28 43.76 30.54
CA GLU A 14 2.04 43.47 31.76
C GLU A 14 2.81 42.14 31.59
N PRO A 15 4.05 42.03 32.08
CA PRO A 15 4.88 40.83 31.88
C PRO A 15 4.18 39.53 32.29
N SER A 16 3.40 39.59 33.37
CA SER A 16 2.54 38.51 33.86
C SER A 16 1.46 38.07 32.87
N SER A 17 0.89 39.01 32.10
CA SER A 17 -0.13 38.74 31.07
C SER A 17 0.48 38.10 29.82
N LEU A 18 1.71 38.48 29.47
CA LEU A 18 2.50 37.86 28.41
C LEU A 18 2.93 36.44 28.78
N ASP A 19 3.43 36.23 30.00
CA ASP A 19 3.82 34.90 30.49
C ASP A 19 2.63 33.94 30.54
N LEU A 20 1.45 34.41 30.97
CA LEU A 20 0.22 33.63 30.97
C LEU A 20 -0.25 33.28 29.54
N ALA A 21 -0.15 34.23 28.61
CA ALA A 21 -0.48 34.00 27.20
C ALA A 21 0.48 32.99 26.54
N CYS A 22 1.79 33.11 26.79
CA CYS A 22 2.79 32.15 26.32
C CYS A 22 2.53 30.74 26.88
N ALA A 23 2.30 30.61 28.19
CA ALA A 23 1.96 29.33 28.80
C ALA A 23 0.69 28.72 28.18
N LYS A 24 -0.31 29.55 27.83
CA LYS A 24 -1.53 29.08 27.18
C LYS A 24 -1.29 28.64 25.73
N VAL A 25 -0.45 29.34 24.98
CA VAL A 25 -0.07 28.91 23.61
C VAL A 25 0.68 27.58 23.65
N ASP A 26 1.60 27.40 24.60
CA ASP A 26 2.33 26.14 24.76
C ASP A 26 1.40 24.99 25.13
N GLU A 27 0.45 25.22 26.05
CA GLU A 27 -0.58 24.24 26.42
C GLU A 27 -1.45 23.84 25.22
N LEU A 28 -1.97 24.81 24.47
CA LEU A 28 -2.76 24.52 23.26
C LEU A 28 -1.93 23.82 22.18
N SER A 29 -0.67 24.21 22.00
CA SER A 29 0.22 23.56 21.02
C SER A 29 0.44 22.09 21.37
N ASN A 30 0.64 21.79 22.65
CA ASN A 30 0.77 20.41 23.12
C ASN A 30 -0.53 19.62 22.92
N GLU A 31 -1.68 20.22 23.21
CA GLU A 31 -2.99 19.59 22.98
C GLU A 31 -3.23 19.30 21.49
N VAL A 32 -2.87 20.23 20.60
CA VAL A 32 -2.98 20.03 19.16
C VAL A 32 -2.09 18.88 18.67
N GLU A 33 -0.86 18.77 19.15
CA GLU A 33 0.03 17.67 18.77
C GLU A 33 -0.48 16.32 19.29
N GLU A 34 -1.00 16.27 20.51
CA GLU A 34 -1.60 15.06 21.07
C GLU A 34 -2.88 14.65 20.30
N LEU A 35 -3.77 15.59 19.99
CA LEU A 35 -4.97 15.31 19.21
C LEU A 35 -4.64 14.85 17.79
N LYS A 36 -3.62 15.44 17.14
CA LYS A 36 -3.13 14.97 15.83
C LYS A 36 -2.62 13.54 15.91
N LYS A 37 -1.86 13.21 16.96
CA LYS A 37 -1.35 11.85 17.17
C LYS A 37 -2.48 10.85 17.37
N GLN A 38 -3.48 11.18 18.19
CA GLN A 38 -4.65 10.32 18.40
C GLN A 38 -5.46 10.13 17.12
N LEU A 39 -5.64 11.19 16.31
CA LEU A 39 -6.29 11.08 15.01
C LEU A 39 -5.50 10.17 14.06
N HIS A 40 -4.17 10.26 14.04
CA HIS A 40 -3.31 9.38 13.24
C HIS A 40 -3.48 7.92 13.66
N GLU A 41 -3.37 7.63 14.97
CA GLU A 41 -3.54 6.27 15.51
C GLU A 41 -4.93 5.69 15.18
N LEU A 42 -5.98 6.48 15.35
CA LEU A 42 -7.34 6.08 14.98
C LEU A 42 -7.48 5.84 13.47
N HIS A 43 -6.85 6.67 12.65
CA HIS A 43 -6.87 6.51 11.20
C HIS A 43 -6.17 5.21 10.77
N VAL A 44 -4.99 4.92 11.33
CA VAL A 44 -4.23 3.68 11.08
C VAL A 44 -5.02 2.45 11.52
N GLN A 45 -5.72 2.50 12.65
CA GLN A 45 -6.54 1.38 13.10
C GLN A 45 -7.78 1.15 12.21
N ARG A 46 -8.38 2.24 11.73
CA ARG A 46 -9.58 2.19 10.89
C ARG A 46 -9.25 1.69 9.49
N ASP A 47 -8.15 2.17 8.93
CA ASP A 47 -7.80 1.91 7.54
C ASP A 47 -7.07 0.56 7.41
N PHE A 48 -7.42 -0.22 6.38
CA PHE A 48 -6.86 -1.56 6.17
C PHE A 48 -5.50 -1.52 5.43
N GLY A 49 -4.64 -0.57 5.79
CA GLY A 49 -3.30 -0.39 5.20
C GLY A 49 -2.22 -1.25 5.85
N LEU A 50 -1.04 -1.29 5.24
CA LEU A 50 0.10 -2.06 5.77
C LEU A 50 0.53 -1.56 7.15
N GLU A 51 0.48 -0.25 7.39
CA GLU A 51 0.85 0.39 8.66
C GLU A 51 0.05 -0.18 9.83
N ARG A 52 -1.18 -0.64 9.62
CA ARG A 52 -1.98 -1.27 10.66
C ARG A 52 -1.33 -2.54 11.26
N PHE A 53 -0.53 -3.26 10.48
CA PHE A 53 -0.03 -4.58 10.83
C PHE A 53 1.47 -4.62 11.14
N PHE A 54 2.17 -3.47 11.11
CA PHE A 54 3.64 -3.43 11.27
C PHE A 54 4.16 -4.03 12.59
N GLY A 55 3.33 -4.01 13.65
CA GLY A 55 3.68 -4.54 14.97
C GLY A 55 3.43 -6.05 15.16
N SER A 56 2.88 -6.74 14.15
CA SER A 56 2.48 -8.15 14.24
C SER A 56 3.06 -8.95 13.08
N ASP A 57 4.19 -9.62 13.33
CA ASP A 57 4.80 -10.49 12.32
C ASP A 57 3.92 -11.71 11.96
N GLU A 58 3.01 -12.10 12.87
CA GLU A 58 2.00 -13.13 12.60
C GLU A 58 1.00 -12.64 11.54
N ASP A 59 0.44 -11.44 11.71
CA ASP A 59 -0.49 -10.87 10.73
C ASP A 59 0.21 -10.59 9.40
N ILE A 60 1.44 -10.06 9.42
CA ILE A 60 2.23 -9.88 8.20
C ILE A 60 2.40 -11.21 7.48
N ARG A 61 2.76 -12.28 8.18
CA ARG A 61 2.93 -13.60 7.58
C ARG A 61 1.63 -14.15 7.03
N PHE A 62 0.53 -13.99 7.76
CA PHE A 62 -0.79 -14.41 7.31
C PHE A 62 -1.19 -13.70 6.00
N TYR A 63 -1.08 -12.36 5.97
CA TYR A 63 -1.53 -11.53 4.86
C TYR A 63 -0.56 -11.44 3.69
N THR A 64 0.72 -11.74 3.87
CA THR A 64 1.73 -11.52 2.80
C THR A 64 2.57 -12.73 2.47
N ARG A 65 2.53 -13.79 3.29
CA ARG A 65 3.46 -14.92 3.29
C ARG A 65 4.93 -14.58 3.52
N PHE A 66 5.29 -13.31 3.72
CA PHE A 66 6.63 -12.94 4.18
C PHE A 66 6.81 -13.32 5.65
N PRO A 67 8.00 -13.76 6.09
CA PRO A 67 8.20 -14.19 7.47
C PRO A 67 8.01 -13.10 8.53
N SER A 68 8.27 -11.83 8.18
CA SER A 68 8.11 -10.68 9.08
C SER A 68 8.00 -9.37 8.30
N TYR A 69 7.59 -8.29 8.97
CA TYR A 69 7.53 -6.94 8.38
C TYR A 69 8.87 -6.52 7.77
N ARG A 70 9.97 -6.84 8.46
CA ARG A 70 11.34 -6.53 7.99
C ARG A 70 11.67 -7.20 6.66
N HIS A 71 11.27 -8.45 6.46
CA HIS A 71 11.51 -9.16 5.19
C HIS A 71 10.68 -8.57 4.05
N LEU A 72 9.41 -8.23 4.33
CA LEU A 72 8.55 -7.54 3.38
C LEU A 72 9.15 -6.19 2.95
N MET A 73 9.64 -5.38 3.90
CA MET A 73 10.27 -4.09 3.59
C MET A 73 11.59 -4.23 2.85
N SER A 74 12.38 -5.26 3.16
CA SER A 74 13.60 -5.56 2.42
C SER A 74 13.30 -5.84 0.94
N PHE A 75 12.23 -6.60 0.66
CA PHE A 75 11.77 -6.83 -0.71
C PHE A 75 11.20 -5.55 -1.33
N TRP A 76 10.41 -4.77 -0.59
CA TRP A 76 9.87 -3.49 -1.06
C TRP A 76 10.97 -2.55 -1.57
N TRP A 77 12.03 -2.34 -0.79
CA TRP A 77 13.13 -1.45 -1.17
C TRP A 77 13.93 -1.95 -2.37
N LEU A 78 13.92 -3.26 -2.65
CA LEU A 78 14.55 -3.81 -3.85
C LEU A 78 13.76 -3.43 -5.11
N ILE A 79 12.42 -3.40 -5.02
CA ILE A 79 11.54 -3.22 -6.18
C ILE A 79 11.12 -1.76 -6.40
N GLU A 80 10.95 -1.00 -5.32
CA GLU A 80 10.52 0.41 -5.30
C GLU A 80 11.25 1.29 -6.32
N PRO A 81 12.59 1.21 -6.47
CA PRO A 81 13.32 2.05 -7.43
C PRO A 81 12.88 1.84 -8.88
N SER A 82 12.29 0.69 -9.23
CA SER A 82 11.84 0.37 -10.60
C SER A 82 10.35 0.59 -10.84
N MET A 83 9.62 1.05 -9.81
CA MET A 83 8.16 1.30 -9.83
C MET A 83 7.72 2.44 -10.74
N HIS A 84 8.60 3.40 -11.03
CA HIS A 84 8.29 4.54 -11.89
C HIS A 84 7.89 4.14 -13.32
N LYS A 85 8.22 2.91 -13.75
CA LYS A 85 7.77 2.33 -15.03
C LYS A 85 6.27 1.97 -15.03
N ILE A 86 5.65 1.79 -13.87
CA ILE A 86 4.26 1.33 -13.69
C ILE A 86 3.27 2.49 -13.55
N ILE A 87 3.67 3.57 -12.86
CA ILE A 87 2.83 4.73 -12.50
C ILE A 87 2.14 5.36 -13.72
N ARG A 88 2.72 5.21 -14.92
CA ARG A 88 2.12 5.68 -16.18
C ARG A 88 0.86 4.91 -16.60
N VAL A 89 0.66 3.64 -16.23
CA VAL A 89 -0.49 2.86 -16.72
C VAL A 89 -1.74 3.09 -15.87
N SER A 90 -1.58 3.15 -14.55
CA SER A 90 -2.67 3.37 -13.58
C SER A 90 -3.19 4.81 -13.63
N ILE A 91 -2.33 5.82 -13.77
CA ILE A 91 -2.75 7.24 -13.85
C ILE A 91 -3.34 7.59 -15.23
N SER A 92 -2.67 7.22 -16.33
CA SER A 92 -3.10 7.63 -17.68
C SER A 92 -4.44 7.00 -18.09
N LYS A 93 -4.70 5.74 -17.72
CA LYS A 93 -5.99 5.08 -17.99
C LYS A 93 -7.14 5.63 -17.14
N SER A 94 -6.84 6.26 -16.01
CA SER A 94 -7.83 6.90 -15.13
C SER A 94 -8.18 8.31 -15.61
N ALA A 95 -7.21 9.04 -16.17
CA ALA A 95 -7.41 10.32 -16.82
C ALA A 95 -8.22 10.21 -18.12
N ALA A 96 -8.00 9.16 -18.93
CA ALA A 96 -8.75 8.92 -20.16
C ALA A 96 -10.26 8.69 -19.95
N ARG A 97 -10.67 8.17 -18.78
CA ARG A 97 -12.09 7.97 -18.43
C ARG A 97 -12.78 9.24 -17.93
N LYS A 98 -12.07 10.35 -17.71
CA LYS A 98 -12.64 11.61 -17.22
C LYS A 98 -13.32 12.46 -18.30
N HIS A 99 -13.22 12.10 -19.58
CA HIS A 99 -13.73 12.94 -20.67
C HIS A 99 -15.21 12.70 -21.02
N GLU A 100 -15.91 11.75 -20.39
CA GLU A 100 -17.29 11.39 -20.79
C GLU A 100 -18.40 11.74 -19.80
N ASP A 101 -18.10 12.21 -18.58
CA ASP A 101 -19.16 12.43 -17.58
C ASP A 101 -18.91 13.69 -16.74
N ILE A 102 -19.18 14.85 -17.35
CA ILE A 102 -19.19 16.16 -16.68
C ILE A 102 -20.65 16.59 -16.50
N THR A 103 -21.35 16.06 -15.51
CA THR A 103 -22.40 16.83 -14.80
C THR A 103 -22.72 16.20 -13.45
N ARG A 104 -21.98 16.59 -12.40
CA ARG A 104 -22.42 16.69 -10.99
C ARG A 104 -21.23 17.11 -10.14
N VAL A 105 -21.27 18.36 -9.67
CA VAL A 105 -20.33 18.89 -8.66
C VAL A 105 -20.71 18.24 -7.33
N LEU A 106 -20.21 17.03 -7.08
CA LEU A 106 -20.01 16.53 -5.72
C LEU A 106 -18.64 17.08 -5.25
N PRO A 107 -18.42 17.30 -3.94
CA PRO A 107 -17.10 17.70 -3.46
C PRO A 107 -16.08 16.69 -3.97
N PRO A 108 -14.81 17.07 -4.19
CA PRO A 108 -13.78 16.10 -4.47
C PRO A 108 -13.69 15.19 -3.24
N SER A 109 -14.44 14.09 -3.25
CA SER A 109 -13.95 12.85 -2.70
C SER A 109 -12.63 12.67 -3.44
N GLU A 110 -11.56 13.02 -2.73
CA GLU A 110 -10.24 12.47 -2.97
C GLU A 110 -10.51 11.00 -3.23
N ARG A 111 -10.46 10.58 -4.50
CA ARG A 111 -10.44 9.17 -4.82
C ARG A 111 -9.09 8.74 -4.28
N GLN A 112 -9.05 8.37 -2.99
CA GLN A 112 -7.84 8.12 -2.21
C GLN A 112 -6.95 7.23 -3.07
N LEU A 113 -5.90 7.85 -3.61
CA LEU A 113 -4.87 7.12 -4.34
C LEU A 113 -4.12 6.38 -3.25
N LEU A 114 -4.41 5.09 -3.14
CA LEU A 114 -3.74 4.20 -2.23
C LEU A 114 -2.23 4.33 -2.46
N GLN A 115 -1.45 4.40 -1.38
CA GLN A 115 0.01 4.51 -1.53
C GLN A 115 0.53 3.25 -2.25
N PRO A 116 1.59 3.35 -3.08
CA PRO A 116 2.10 2.18 -3.81
C PRO A 116 2.40 0.97 -2.92
N ILE A 117 2.87 1.20 -1.70
CA ILE A 117 3.13 0.11 -0.74
C ILE A 117 1.84 -0.59 -0.28
N ASP A 118 0.75 0.16 -0.12
CA ASP A 118 -0.55 -0.38 0.27
C ASP A 118 -1.24 -1.07 -0.92
N GLU A 119 -1.03 -0.58 -2.15
CA GLU A 119 -1.44 -1.31 -3.37
C GLU A 119 -0.71 -2.65 -3.48
N PHE A 120 0.58 -2.67 -3.19
CA PHE A 120 1.37 -3.90 -3.15
C PHE A 120 0.88 -4.84 -2.04
N PHE A 121 0.61 -4.30 -0.85
CA PHE A 121 0.06 -5.07 0.26
C PHE A 121 -1.29 -5.70 -0.11
N LEU A 122 -2.20 -4.95 -0.74
CA LEU A 122 -3.46 -5.48 -1.27
C LEU A 122 -3.22 -6.65 -2.23
N PHE A 123 -2.29 -6.51 -3.16
CA PHE A 123 -1.94 -7.57 -4.10
C PHE A 123 -1.40 -8.81 -3.38
N LEU A 124 -0.56 -8.64 -2.35
CA LEU A 124 -0.07 -9.76 -1.55
C LEU A 124 -1.18 -10.47 -0.80
N ILE A 125 -2.16 -9.75 -0.24
CA ILE A 125 -3.35 -10.34 0.40
C ILE A 125 -4.15 -11.19 -0.57
N TYR A 126 -4.34 -10.67 -1.78
CA TYR A 126 -5.02 -11.40 -2.85
C TYR A 126 -4.35 -12.74 -3.13
N LEU A 127 -3.01 -12.79 -3.21
CA LEU A 127 -2.26 -14.03 -3.44
C LEU A 127 -2.20 -14.96 -2.22
N SER A 128 -2.03 -14.39 -1.02
CA SER A 128 -1.72 -15.14 0.19
C SER A 128 -2.93 -15.80 0.82
N VAL A 129 -4.06 -15.08 0.87
CA VAL A 129 -5.32 -15.50 1.52
C VAL A 129 -6.35 -15.90 0.46
N GLY A 130 -6.22 -15.44 -0.78
CA GLY A 130 -7.18 -15.75 -1.85
C GLY A 130 -8.51 -14.99 -1.71
N LEU A 131 -8.48 -13.79 -1.12
CA LEU A 131 -9.71 -12.99 -0.95
C LEU A 131 -10.29 -12.55 -2.30
N LYS A 132 -11.63 -12.56 -2.39
CA LYS A 132 -12.33 -12.07 -3.57
C LYS A 132 -12.17 -10.56 -3.70
N GLU A 133 -12.11 -10.06 -4.94
CA GLU A 133 -11.96 -8.61 -5.22
C GLU A 133 -13.01 -7.74 -4.52
N ARG A 134 -14.25 -8.24 -4.37
CA ARG A 134 -15.32 -7.53 -3.64
C ARG A 134 -15.01 -7.35 -2.15
N ASP A 135 -14.37 -8.32 -1.52
CA ASP A 135 -13.99 -8.22 -0.11
C ASP A 135 -12.83 -7.24 0.07
N LEU A 136 -11.82 -7.32 -0.81
CA LEU A 136 -10.73 -6.35 -0.86
C LEU A 136 -11.24 -4.92 -1.10
N ALA A 137 -12.21 -4.75 -2.01
CA ALA A 137 -12.85 -3.47 -2.27
C ALA A 137 -13.49 -2.87 -1.01
N HIS A 138 -14.19 -3.71 -0.23
CA HIS A 138 -14.80 -3.29 1.02
C HIS A 138 -13.75 -2.90 2.08
N ARG A 139 -12.71 -3.74 2.26
CA ARG A 139 -11.65 -3.51 3.26
C ARG A 139 -10.84 -2.24 3.00
N PHE A 140 -10.48 -1.99 1.74
CA PHE A 140 -9.68 -0.83 1.34
C PHE A 140 -10.54 0.39 0.98
N HIS A 141 -11.87 0.33 1.17
CA HIS A 141 -12.81 1.39 0.80
C HIS A 141 -12.69 1.86 -0.66
N MET A 142 -12.41 0.92 -1.57
CA MET A 142 -12.23 1.18 -3.00
C MET A 142 -13.33 0.54 -3.84
N HIS A 143 -13.48 1.02 -5.07
CA HIS A 143 -14.35 0.36 -6.04
C HIS A 143 -13.72 -0.97 -6.53
N PRO A 144 -14.48 -2.06 -6.73
CA PRO A 144 -13.93 -3.34 -7.21
C PRO A 144 -13.13 -3.23 -8.52
N SER A 145 -13.55 -2.35 -9.42
CA SER A 145 -12.79 -2.10 -10.66
C SER A 145 -11.41 -1.48 -10.42
N THR A 146 -11.22 -0.74 -9.33
CA THR A 146 -9.90 -0.21 -8.92
C THR A 146 -9.04 -1.35 -8.38
N VAL A 147 -9.60 -2.20 -7.52
CA VAL A 147 -8.94 -3.40 -6.98
C VAL A 147 -8.44 -4.30 -8.12
N SER A 148 -9.30 -4.64 -9.08
CA SER A 148 -8.93 -5.48 -10.23
C SER A 148 -7.79 -4.87 -11.06
N ARG A 149 -7.79 -3.54 -11.23
CA ARG A 149 -6.72 -2.82 -11.92
C ARG A 149 -5.41 -2.88 -11.14
N ILE A 150 -5.45 -2.71 -9.82
CA ILE A 150 -4.27 -2.82 -8.95
C ILE A 150 -3.68 -4.22 -9.09
N ILE A 151 -4.49 -5.26 -8.90
CA ILE A 151 -4.06 -6.66 -9.03
C ILE A 151 -3.40 -6.90 -10.39
N SER A 152 -4.08 -6.53 -11.48
CA SER A 152 -3.54 -6.69 -12.84
C SER A 152 -2.22 -5.96 -13.05
N THR A 153 -2.08 -4.76 -12.47
CA THR A 153 -0.88 -3.93 -12.60
C THR A 153 0.31 -4.57 -11.88
N TRP A 154 0.11 -4.99 -10.64
CA TRP A 154 1.14 -5.67 -9.83
C TRP A 154 1.52 -7.03 -10.40
N THR A 155 0.56 -7.82 -10.89
CA THR A 155 0.85 -9.09 -11.59
C THR A 155 1.79 -8.87 -12.78
N ASN A 156 1.47 -7.94 -13.68
CA ASN A 156 2.29 -7.70 -14.88
C ASN A 156 3.69 -7.19 -14.53
N TYR A 157 3.77 -6.31 -13.54
CA TYR A 157 5.04 -5.79 -13.08
C TYR A 157 5.93 -6.87 -12.47
N LEU A 158 5.41 -7.65 -11.51
CA LEU A 158 6.18 -8.71 -10.86
C LEU A 158 6.50 -9.84 -11.82
N TYR A 159 5.62 -10.16 -12.77
CA TYR A 159 5.94 -11.09 -13.85
C TYR A 159 7.17 -10.64 -14.65
N THR A 160 7.25 -9.36 -15.00
CA THR A 160 8.40 -8.81 -15.72
C THR A 160 9.66 -8.77 -14.85
N LEU A 161 9.51 -8.34 -13.59
CA LEU A 161 10.62 -8.21 -12.66
C LEU A 161 11.20 -9.57 -12.29
N LEU A 162 10.37 -10.51 -11.83
CA LEU A 162 10.80 -11.84 -11.43
C LEU A 162 11.18 -12.70 -12.64
N GLY A 163 10.51 -12.52 -13.78
CA GLY A 163 10.89 -13.20 -15.02
C GLY A 163 12.27 -12.77 -15.55
N SER A 164 12.78 -11.61 -15.12
CA SER A 164 14.16 -11.19 -15.41
C SER A 164 15.21 -11.85 -14.51
N VAL A 165 14.79 -12.46 -13.40
CA VAL A 165 15.67 -13.21 -12.50
C VAL A 165 15.83 -14.61 -13.08
N CYS A 166 17.02 -14.91 -13.61
CA CYS A 166 17.35 -16.26 -14.04
C CYS A 166 17.55 -17.15 -12.80
N VAL A 167 16.46 -17.75 -12.31
CA VAL A 167 16.48 -18.73 -11.20
C VAL A 167 16.85 -20.14 -11.67
N TRP A 168 16.89 -20.35 -12.97
CA TRP A 168 17.14 -21.66 -13.57
C TRP A 168 18.64 -21.90 -13.78
N LEU A 169 19.09 -23.09 -13.42
CA LEU A 169 20.45 -23.56 -13.73
C LEU A 169 20.60 -23.72 -15.25
N SER A 170 21.83 -23.62 -15.74
CA SER A 170 22.09 -23.87 -17.17
C SER A 170 21.77 -25.32 -17.52
N ALA A 171 21.38 -25.58 -18.77
CA ALA A 171 21.10 -26.95 -19.23
C ALA A 171 22.30 -27.89 -19.03
N ALA A 172 23.52 -27.37 -19.12
CA ALA A 172 24.74 -28.13 -18.90
C ALA A 172 24.90 -28.54 -17.42
N ASP A 173 24.66 -27.60 -16.50
CA ASP A 173 24.77 -27.85 -15.05
C ASP A 173 23.69 -28.84 -14.58
N VAL A 174 22.46 -28.70 -15.09
CA VAL A 174 21.37 -29.65 -14.79
C VAL A 174 21.73 -31.04 -15.29
N LYS A 175 22.21 -31.16 -16.54
CA LYS A 175 22.57 -32.45 -17.12
C LYS A 175 23.71 -33.14 -16.36
N SER A 176 24.68 -32.36 -15.84
CA SER A 176 25.78 -32.90 -15.06
C SER A 176 25.34 -33.45 -13.68
N ASN A 177 24.19 -33.00 -13.17
CA ASN A 177 23.66 -33.38 -11.86
C ASN A 177 22.31 -34.13 -11.98
N LEU A 178 21.95 -34.61 -13.17
CA LEU A 178 20.71 -35.34 -13.39
C LEU A 178 20.78 -36.70 -12.67
N LEU A 179 19.81 -36.98 -11.79
CA LEU A 179 19.74 -38.26 -11.08
C LEU A 179 19.49 -39.40 -12.07
N GLU A 180 20.00 -40.60 -11.74
CA GLU A 180 19.85 -41.80 -12.58
C GLU A 180 18.38 -42.14 -12.86
N GLU A 181 17.47 -41.83 -11.94
CA GLU A 181 16.02 -42.07 -12.11
C GLU A 181 15.38 -41.22 -13.23
N PHE A 182 16.04 -40.14 -13.67
CA PHE A 182 15.56 -39.26 -14.74
C PHE A 182 16.36 -39.40 -16.04
N THR A 183 17.21 -40.42 -16.19
CA THR A 183 18.00 -40.63 -17.41
C THR A 183 17.16 -40.83 -18.67
N ASP A 184 15.94 -41.34 -18.52
CA ASP A 184 14.97 -41.49 -19.61
C ASP A 184 14.41 -40.15 -20.11
N PHE A 185 14.65 -39.07 -19.36
CA PHE A 185 14.24 -37.70 -19.67
C PHE A 185 15.45 -36.77 -19.74
N PRO A 186 16.36 -36.94 -20.72
CA PRO A 186 17.63 -36.22 -20.81
C PRO A 186 17.49 -34.71 -21.10
N ASP A 187 16.30 -34.28 -21.52
CA ASP A 187 15.96 -32.87 -21.78
C ASP A 187 15.30 -32.18 -20.56
N THR A 188 15.20 -32.87 -19.42
CA THR A 188 14.69 -32.31 -18.16
C THR A 188 15.59 -31.17 -17.68
N GLN A 189 15.05 -29.95 -17.63
CA GLN A 189 15.74 -28.79 -17.03
C GLN A 189 15.28 -28.49 -15.61
N VAL A 190 14.03 -28.81 -15.29
CA VAL A 190 13.39 -28.43 -14.04
C VAL A 190 12.38 -29.49 -13.63
N ILE A 191 12.37 -29.84 -12.35
CA ILE A 191 11.30 -30.62 -11.73
C ILE A 191 10.52 -29.67 -10.83
N ILE A 192 9.23 -29.49 -11.14
CA ILE A 192 8.31 -28.70 -10.31
C ILE A 192 7.34 -29.69 -9.68
N ASP A 193 7.43 -29.86 -8.38
CA ASP A 193 6.47 -30.67 -7.63
C ASP A 193 5.19 -29.85 -7.43
N CYS A 194 4.09 -30.32 -8.02
CA CYS A 194 2.78 -29.68 -7.95
C CYS A 194 1.77 -30.67 -7.36
N THR A 195 1.09 -30.28 -6.27
CA THR A 195 -0.06 -31.04 -5.76
C THR A 195 -1.34 -30.53 -6.40
N GLU A 196 -1.93 -31.30 -7.31
CA GLU A 196 -3.24 -30.99 -7.87
C GLU A 196 -4.35 -31.33 -6.88
N ILE A 197 -5.22 -30.36 -6.57
CA ILE A 197 -6.41 -30.57 -5.75
C ILE A 197 -7.63 -30.59 -6.67
N ARG A 198 -8.30 -31.75 -6.74
CA ARG A 198 -9.54 -31.89 -7.52
C ARG A 198 -10.71 -31.28 -6.75
N CYS A 199 -11.26 -30.18 -7.24
CA CYS A 199 -12.49 -29.58 -6.72
C CYS A 199 -13.72 -30.18 -7.41
N GLN A 200 -14.55 -30.91 -6.67
CA GLN A 200 -15.83 -31.40 -7.15
C GLN A 200 -16.89 -30.29 -6.94
N ILE A 201 -17.41 -29.73 -8.03
CA ILE A 201 -18.51 -28.77 -7.96
C ILE A 201 -19.80 -29.59 -7.81
N LEU A 202 -20.49 -29.46 -6.67
CA LEU A 202 -21.84 -30.01 -6.51
C LEU A 202 -22.77 -29.31 -7.50
N SER A 203 -23.28 -30.08 -8.47
CA SER A 203 -24.32 -29.69 -9.42
C SER A 203 -25.68 -29.59 -8.76
#